data_AF-A0AAW0EY53-F1
#
_entry.id   AF-A0AAW0EY53-F1
#
_cell.length_a   1.000
_cell.length_b   1.000
_cell.length_c   1.000
_cell.angle_alpha   90.00
_cell.angle_beta   90.00
_cell.angle_gamma   90.00
#
_symmetry.space_group_name_H-M   'P 1'
#
loop_
_entity.id
_entity.type
_entity.pdbx_description
1 polymer ?
#
loop_
_entity_poly.entity_id
_entity_poly.type
_entity_poly.pdbx_seq_one_letter_code
_entity_poly.pdbx_strand_id
1 'polypeptide(L)'
;MLRRSPPCMTALTAVGLAVVGAGDSVRQRKSLQRLLRDHDDGVAANAHGPVKVTSTYDVEGALYYDQFNLAVLPAVSGGAARQAVRSKLIDSGAVAGVQERLLAPWQAEAEQRVVVFGCRSIAYLQRQLLADTAHSFLVVDSSLRELMSAAAALTPTFASRVSFLRCESMFACLSVLQPETVDVAVVAMPTPIWSKQGSHRRLVHFDFLCATHRVLRVRAAPSDPRGVVLFTDCEPYAAFMMEHLEEAKLVVPYTRKNPSQLFARWLPQSAAAQAGDDGAVPRRAREFPRQRAEEVIALAAAKSGCTPAEASRLLSGYDYARKYYRSFAEEPPV
;
A
#
# COMPACT_ATOMS: atom_id res chain seq x y z
N MET A 1 -46.02 -32.42 7.86
CA MET A 1 -45.26 -31.76 6.77
C MET A 1 -44.91 -30.35 7.20
N LEU A 2 -43.65 -30.06 7.50
CA LEU A 2 -43.14 -28.69 7.68
C LEU A 2 -41.82 -28.61 6.92
N ARG A 3 -41.89 -28.11 5.67
CA ARG A 3 -40.71 -27.83 4.84
C ARG A 3 -39.96 -26.66 5.46
N ARG A 4 -38.78 -26.92 6.03
CA ARG A 4 -37.79 -25.87 6.28
C ARG A 4 -37.16 -25.50 4.95
N SER A 5 -37.53 -24.34 4.42
CA SER A 5 -36.79 -23.70 3.34
C SER A 5 -35.40 -23.29 3.88
N PRO A 6 -34.32 -23.47 3.10
CA PRO A 6 -33.01 -22.97 3.50
C PRO A 6 -33.04 -21.43 3.50
N PRO A 7 -32.24 -20.78 4.37
CA PRO A 7 -32.10 -19.33 4.32
C PRO A 7 -31.46 -18.95 2.99
N CYS A 8 -32.23 -18.25 2.16
CA CYS A 8 -31.72 -17.54 1.00
C CYS A 8 -30.73 -16.50 1.53
N MET A 9 -29.43 -16.72 1.33
CA MET A 9 -28.44 -15.67 1.46
C MET A 9 -28.77 -14.61 0.41
N THR A 10 -29.49 -13.58 0.81
CA THR A 10 -29.56 -12.33 0.05
C THR A 10 -28.15 -11.78 -0.05
N ALA A 11 -27.52 -12.01 -1.20
CA ALA A 11 -26.35 -11.26 -1.63
C ALA A 11 -26.75 -9.79 -1.69
N LEU A 12 -26.37 -9.02 -0.68
CA LEU A 12 -26.21 -7.59 -0.84
C LEU A 12 -25.10 -7.42 -1.88
N THR A 13 -25.49 -7.27 -3.15
CA THR A 13 -24.59 -6.74 -4.15
C THR A 13 -24.11 -5.39 -3.64
N ALA A 14 -22.86 -5.31 -3.19
CA ALA A 14 -22.22 -4.03 -2.95
C ALA A 14 -22.28 -3.25 -4.28
N VAL A 15 -23.26 -2.36 -4.35
CA VAL A 15 -23.41 -1.40 -5.44
C VAL A 15 -22.04 -0.71 -5.57
N GLY A 16 -21.50 -0.60 -6.78
CA GLY A 16 -20.27 0.14 -7.04
C GLY A 16 -18.97 -0.66 -7.22
N LEU A 17 -18.85 -1.93 -6.77
CA LEU A 17 -17.69 -2.78 -7.08
C LEU A 17 -18.06 -3.91 -8.05
N ALA A 18 -17.64 -3.81 -9.30
CA ALA A 18 -17.98 -4.79 -10.33
C ALA A 18 -17.01 -5.99 -10.31
N VAL A 19 -17.56 -7.21 -10.20
CA VAL A 19 -16.78 -8.45 -10.33
C VAL A 19 -16.55 -8.75 -11.82
N VAL A 20 -15.29 -8.82 -12.24
CA VAL A 20 -14.93 -9.01 -13.64
C VAL A 20 -14.78 -10.50 -13.93
N GLY A 21 -15.69 -11.06 -14.74
CA GLY A 21 -15.54 -12.42 -15.26
C GLY A 21 -15.25 -13.46 -14.16
N ALA A 22 -16.13 -13.53 -13.16
CA ALA A 22 -15.95 -14.37 -11.98
C ALA A 22 -15.50 -15.80 -12.33
N GLY A 23 -14.43 -16.28 -11.67
CA GLY A 23 -13.88 -17.61 -11.92
C GLY A 23 -13.10 -17.78 -13.24
N ASP A 24 -13.16 -16.84 -14.17
CA ASP A 24 -12.52 -16.94 -15.49
C ASP A 24 -11.17 -16.18 -15.51
N SER A 25 -10.11 -16.90 -15.19
CA SER A 25 -8.75 -16.35 -15.12
C SER A 25 -8.26 -15.77 -16.45
N VAL A 26 -8.70 -16.33 -17.59
CA VAL A 26 -8.32 -15.86 -18.93
C VAL A 26 -9.00 -14.53 -19.23
N ARG A 27 -10.30 -14.42 -18.96
CA ARG A 27 -11.07 -13.17 -19.14
C ARG A 27 -10.56 -12.07 -18.21
N GLN A 28 -10.28 -12.40 -16.96
CA GLN A 28 -9.70 -11.47 -15.98
C GLN A 28 -8.34 -10.94 -16.42
N ARG A 29 -7.43 -11.83 -16.83
CA ARG A 29 -6.11 -11.45 -17.35
C ARG A 29 -6.23 -10.55 -18.58
N LYS A 30 -7.10 -10.88 -19.54
CA LYS A 30 -7.34 -10.05 -20.73
C LYS A 30 -7.88 -8.66 -20.36
N SER A 31 -8.78 -8.58 -19.38
CA SER A 31 -9.31 -7.30 -18.88
C SER A 31 -8.21 -6.45 -18.23
N LEU A 32 -7.38 -7.02 -17.35
CA LEU A 32 -6.25 -6.31 -16.74
C LEU A 32 -5.23 -5.82 -17.79
N GLN A 33 -4.89 -6.67 -18.76
CA GLN A 33 -4.01 -6.29 -19.87
C GLN A 33 -4.59 -5.17 -20.73
N ARG A 34 -5.91 -5.13 -20.92
CA ARG A 34 -6.59 -4.02 -21.59
C ARG A 34 -6.47 -2.73 -20.78
N LEU A 35 -6.77 -2.76 -19.48
CA LEU A 35 -6.63 -1.58 -18.61
C LEU A 35 -5.21 -1.01 -18.63
N LEU A 36 -4.19 -1.86 -18.66
CA LEU A 36 -2.79 -1.41 -18.76
C LEU A 36 -2.47 -0.79 -20.11
N ARG A 37 -2.97 -1.37 -21.22
CA ARG A 37 -2.79 -0.78 -22.56
C ARG A 37 -3.49 0.57 -22.67
N ASP A 38 -4.76 0.64 -22.27
CA ASP A 38 -5.53 1.89 -22.27
C ASP A 38 -4.83 2.97 -21.42
N HIS A 39 -4.22 2.57 -20.30
CA HIS A 39 -3.38 3.45 -19.49
C HIS A 39 -2.13 3.94 -20.21
N ASP A 40 -1.35 3.04 -20.81
CA ASP A 40 -0.12 3.37 -21.52
C ASP A 40 -0.42 4.28 -22.73
N ASP A 41 -1.47 3.99 -23.48
CA ASP A 41 -1.95 4.81 -24.60
C ASP A 41 -2.34 6.21 -24.12
N GLY A 42 -3.04 6.31 -22.98
CA GLY A 42 -3.36 7.59 -22.35
C GLY A 42 -2.13 8.35 -21.87
N VAL A 43 -1.11 7.67 -21.32
CA VAL A 43 0.16 8.30 -20.91
C VAL A 43 0.90 8.82 -22.14
N ALA A 44 0.96 8.03 -23.21
CA ALA A 44 1.56 8.44 -24.47
C ALA A 44 0.83 9.66 -25.06
N ALA A 45 -0.51 9.64 -25.11
CA ALA A 45 -1.30 10.77 -25.57
C ALA A 45 -1.05 12.04 -24.75
N ASN A 46 -0.94 11.93 -23.43
CA ASN A 46 -0.61 13.06 -22.56
C ASN A 46 0.80 13.62 -22.76
N ALA A 47 1.76 12.79 -23.16
CA ALA A 47 3.12 13.25 -23.48
C ALA A 47 3.18 14.04 -24.80
N HIS A 48 2.24 13.79 -25.73
CA HIS A 48 2.20 14.41 -27.05
C HIS A 48 1.06 15.45 -27.21
N GLY A 49 0.19 15.59 -26.21
CA GLY A 49 -1.02 16.39 -26.24
C GLY A 49 -0.87 17.83 -25.70
N PRO A 50 -1.95 18.64 -25.74
CA PRO A 50 -1.96 19.99 -25.19
C PRO A 50 -1.68 19.99 -23.67
N VAL A 51 -1.36 21.15 -23.09
CA VAL A 51 -0.96 21.38 -21.68
C VAL A 51 -1.86 20.69 -20.62
N LYS A 52 -3.10 20.32 -20.99
CA LYS A 52 -4.07 19.68 -20.10
C LYS A 52 -3.96 18.15 -20.14
N VAL A 53 -3.27 17.59 -19.14
CA VAL A 53 -3.17 16.14 -18.89
C VAL A 53 -4.54 15.54 -18.56
N THR A 54 -4.97 14.54 -19.33
CA THR A 54 -6.20 13.77 -19.09
C THR A 54 -5.95 12.55 -18.22
N SER A 55 -6.99 12.05 -17.55
CA SER A 55 -6.90 10.82 -16.76
C SER A 55 -6.64 9.62 -17.66
N THR A 56 -5.63 8.83 -17.35
CA THR A 56 -5.24 7.65 -18.15
C THR A 56 -5.87 6.35 -17.66
N TYR A 57 -6.53 6.38 -16.50
CA TYR A 57 -7.34 5.27 -16.03
C TYR A 57 -8.82 5.61 -16.17
N ASP A 58 -9.63 4.60 -16.46
CA ASP A 58 -11.08 4.69 -16.36
C ASP A 58 -11.47 5.25 -15.00
N VAL A 59 -12.30 6.28 -15.04
CA VAL A 59 -12.76 7.07 -13.89
C VAL A 59 -14.13 6.59 -13.39
N GLU A 60 -14.73 5.59 -14.05
CA GLU A 60 -16.14 5.26 -13.83
C GLU A 60 -16.37 4.04 -12.94
N GLY A 61 -15.54 2.99 -13.02
CA GLY A 61 -15.79 1.72 -12.31
C GLY A 61 -14.68 1.29 -11.36
N ALA A 62 -15.05 0.86 -10.14
CA ALA A 62 -14.20 0.01 -9.31
C ALA A 62 -14.40 -1.45 -9.71
N LEU A 63 -13.30 -2.20 -9.80
CA LEU A 63 -13.31 -3.57 -10.33
C LEU A 63 -12.71 -4.56 -9.33
N TYR A 64 -13.21 -5.79 -9.33
CA TYR A 64 -12.67 -6.89 -8.54
C TYR A 64 -12.39 -8.11 -9.42
N TYR A 65 -11.19 -8.68 -9.21
CA TYR A 65 -10.65 -9.82 -9.93
C TYR A 65 -10.35 -10.93 -8.92
N ASP A 66 -11.30 -11.84 -8.71
CA ASP A 66 -11.24 -12.90 -7.70
C ASP A 66 -10.06 -13.85 -7.93
N GLN A 67 -9.71 -14.16 -9.19
CA GLN A 67 -8.59 -15.07 -9.49
C GLN A 67 -7.23 -14.48 -9.11
N PHE A 68 -7.17 -13.17 -8.87
CA PHE A 68 -5.96 -12.45 -8.49
C PHE A 68 -6.03 -11.91 -7.06
N ASN A 69 -7.17 -12.06 -6.35
CA ASN A 69 -7.48 -11.33 -5.12
C ASN A 69 -7.16 -9.84 -5.23
N LEU A 70 -7.55 -9.23 -6.35
CA LEU A 70 -7.17 -7.86 -6.70
C LEU A 70 -8.42 -6.99 -6.84
N ALA A 71 -8.51 -5.94 -6.00
CA ALA A 71 -9.43 -4.84 -6.22
C ALA A 71 -8.72 -3.67 -6.90
N VAL A 72 -9.36 -3.07 -7.90
CA VAL A 72 -8.85 -1.91 -8.64
C VAL A 72 -9.78 -0.74 -8.45
N LEU A 73 -9.35 0.25 -7.67
CA LEU A 73 -10.04 1.54 -7.56
C LEU A 73 -9.50 2.54 -8.59
N PRO A 74 -10.33 3.44 -9.13
CA PRO A 74 -9.91 4.57 -9.96
C PRO A 74 -8.82 5.43 -9.33
N ALA A 75 -8.08 6.16 -10.17
CA ALA A 75 -6.97 6.98 -9.71
C ALA A 75 -7.47 8.22 -8.97
N VAL A 76 -7.29 8.25 -7.65
CA VAL A 76 -7.66 9.38 -6.78
C VAL A 76 -6.50 10.33 -6.49
N SER A 77 -5.31 10.06 -7.05
CA SER A 77 -4.13 10.93 -6.96
C SER A 77 -4.27 12.17 -7.85
N GLY A 78 -3.91 13.34 -7.32
CA GLY A 78 -4.06 14.62 -8.03
C GLY A 78 -4.48 15.80 -7.15
N GLY A 79 -4.76 15.52 -5.88
CA GLY A 79 -5.12 16.50 -4.86
C GLY A 79 -6.60 16.87 -4.88
N ALA A 80 -6.92 18.15 -4.65
CA ALA A 80 -8.30 18.65 -4.60
C ALA A 80 -9.11 18.35 -5.87
N ALA A 81 -8.47 18.36 -7.05
CA ALA A 81 -9.11 18.07 -8.34
C ALA A 81 -9.73 16.65 -8.42
N ARG A 82 -9.37 15.73 -7.53
CA ARG A 82 -9.91 14.37 -7.46
C ARG A 82 -10.94 14.16 -6.35
N GLN A 83 -11.40 15.23 -5.69
CA GLN A 83 -12.38 15.13 -4.60
C GLN A 83 -13.68 14.48 -5.05
N ALA A 84 -14.22 14.89 -6.21
CA ALA A 84 -15.43 14.31 -6.77
C ALA A 84 -15.30 12.80 -7.02
N VAL A 85 -14.13 12.33 -7.47
CA VAL A 85 -13.86 10.89 -7.68
C VAL A 85 -13.84 10.16 -6.34
N ARG A 86 -13.19 10.72 -5.31
CA ARG A 86 -13.18 10.15 -3.96
C ARG A 86 -14.58 10.02 -3.38
N SER A 87 -15.40 11.08 -3.46
CA SER A 87 -16.80 11.05 -3.03
C SER A 87 -17.60 10.00 -3.81
N LYS A 88 -17.50 9.97 -5.15
CA LYS A 88 -18.19 8.97 -5.98
C LYS A 88 -17.84 7.54 -5.57
N LEU A 89 -16.59 7.24 -5.19
CA LEU A 89 -16.21 5.89 -4.75
C LEU A 89 -16.82 5.51 -3.40
N ILE A 90 -17.01 6.47 -2.51
CA ILE A 90 -17.68 6.26 -1.21
C ILE A 90 -19.18 6.11 -1.45
N ASP A 91 -19.79 7.08 -2.13
CA ASP A 91 -21.25 7.18 -2.32
C ASP A 91 -21.80 6.08 -3.23
N SER A 92 -21.03 5.61 -4.21
CA SER A 92 -21.45 4.52 -5.09
C SER A 92 -21.45 3.15 -4.40
N GLY A 93 -20.83 3.03 -3.22
CA GLY A 93 -20.65 1.76 -2.50
C GLY A 93 -19.39 0.99 -2.91
N ALA A 94 -18.56 1.50 -3.82
CA ALA A 94 -17.32 0.84 -4.25
C ALA A 94 -16.36 0.56 -3.08
N VAL A 95 -16.20 1.52 -2.17
CA VAL A 95 -15.39 1.33 -0.95
C VAL A 95 -15.96 0.22 -0.07
N ALA A 96 -17.27 0.21 0.16
CA ALA A 96 -17.94 -0.83 0.94
C ALA A 96 -17.79 -2.21 0.26
N GLY A 97 -17.87 -2.27 -1.07
CA GLY A 97 -17.60 -3.48 -1.83
C GLY A 97 -16.17 -4.00 -1.67
N VAL A 98 -15.17 -3.12 -1.63
CA VAL A 98 -13.77 -3.54 -1.36
C VAL A 98 -13.65 -4.07 0.07
N GLN A 99 -14.30 -3.41 1.03
CA GLN A 99 -14.31 -3.87 2.42
C GLN A 99 -14.93 -5.26 2.56
N GLU A 100 -16.04 -5.53 1.87
CA GLU A 100 -16.72 -6.82 1.90
C GLU A 100 -15.96 -7.92 1.13
N ARG A 101 -15.54 -7.63 -0.12
CA ARG A 101 -15.02 -8.65 -1.04
C ARG A 101 -13.53 -8.92 -0.90
N LEU A 102 -12.76 -7.94 -0.43
CA LEU A 102 -11.30 -8.05 -0.31
C LEU A 102 -10.86 -8.03 1.16
N LEU A 103 -11.31 -7.03 1.93
CA LEU A 103 -10.78 -6.85 3.29
C LEU A 103 -11.36 -7.85 4.29
N ALA A 104 -12.66 -8.15 4.25
CA ALA A 104 -13.26 -9.10 5.18
C ALA A 104 -12.63 -10.50 5.08
N PRO A 105 -12.41 -11.09 3.88
CA PRO A 105 -11.63 -12.32 3.75
C PRO A 105 -10.21 -12.17 4.29
N TRP A 106 -9.47 -11.14 3.88
CA TRP A 106 -8.10 -10.90 4.36
C TRP A 106 -8.00 -10.81 5.89
N GLN A 107 -9.00 -10.22 6.55
CA GLN A 107 -9.07 -10.11 8.01
C GLN A 107 -9.41 -11.44 8.70
N ALA A 108 -10.11 -12.35 8.03
CA ALA A 108 -10.55 -13.64 8.56
C ALA A 108 -9.47 -14.73 8.47
N GLU A 109 -8.56 -14.64 7.50
CA GLU A 109 -7.62 -15.71 7.13
C GLU A 109 -6.43 -15.91 8.09
N ALA A 110 -6.05 -14.90 8.88
CA ALA A 110 -4.85 -14.98 9.70
C ALA A 110 -4.97 -14.30 11.07
N GLU A 111 -4.10 -14.74 11.99
CA GLU A 111 -3.98 -14.15 13.32
C GLU A 111 -3.52 -12.69 13.24
N GLN A 112 -2.55 -12.42 12.36
CA GLN A 112 -1.91 -11.13 12.19
C GLN A 112 -2.12 -10.57 10.77
N ARG A 113 -2.49 -9.29 10.70
CA ARG A 113 -2.87 -8.59 9.47
C ARG A 113 -1.80 -7.58 9.10
N VAL A 114 -1.19 -7.75 7.93
CA VAL A 114 -0.11 -6.92 7.43
C VAL A 114 -0.61 -6.11 6.24
N VAL A 115 -0.34 -4.81 6.26
CA VAL A 115 -0.50 -3.96 5.06
C VAL A 115 0.88 -3.58 4.55
N VAL A 116 1.13 -3.83 3.26
CA VAL A 116 2.37 -3.41 2.59
C VAL A 116 2.03 -2.31 1.59
N PHE A 117 2.54 -1.10 1.82
CA PHE A 117 2.47 0.01 0.86
C PHE A 117 3.67 -0.06 -0.07
N GLY A 118 3.40 -0.43 -1.33
CA GLY A 118 4.40 -0.66 -2.37
C GLY A 118 4.64 -2.14 -2.66
N CYS A 119 4.71 -2.51 -3.95
CA CYS A 119 4.87 -3.91 -4.37
C CYS A 119 6.01 -4.18 -5.36
N ARG A 120 6.97 -3.26 -5.47
CA ARG A 120 8.05 -3.33 -6.49
C ARG A 120 8.96 -4.55 -6.41
N SER A 121 9.01 -5.26 -5.28
CA SER A 121 9.79 -6.49 -5.16
C SER A 121 8.88 -7.66 -4.83
N ILE A 122 8.65 -8.51 -5.84
CA ILE A 122 7.96 -9.80 -5.68
C ILE A 122 8.80 -10.72 -4.79
N ALA A 123 10.13 -10.71 -4.93
CA ALA A 123 11.03 -11.51 -4.10
C ALA A 123 10.90 -11.19 -2.61
N TYR A 124 10.82 -9.89 -2.27
CA TYR A 124 10.54 -9.44 -0.90
C TYR A 124 9.21 -9.98 -0.39
N LEU A 125 8.13 -9.75 -1.13
CA LEU A 125 6.79 -10.20 -0.73
C LEU A 125 6.73 -11.73 -0.56
N GLN A 126 7.33 -12.46 -1.49
CA GLN A 126 7.42 -13.92 -1.45
C GLN A 126 8.18 -14.40 -0.21
N ARG A 127 9.33 -13.80 0.11
CA ARG A 127 10.08 -14.14 1.32
C ARG A 127 9.27 -13.88 2.59
N GLN A 128 8.56 -12.75 2.66
CA GLN A 128 7.71 -12.44 3.82
C GLN A 128 6.57 -13.46 3.98
N LEU A 129 5.96 -13.89 2.87
CA LEU A 129 4.90 -14.92 2.87
C LEU A 129 5.44 -16.31 3.25
N LEU A 130 6.69 -16.62 2.89
CA LEU A 130 7.37 -17.88 3.24
C LEU A 130 7.87 -17.92 4.69
N ALA A 131 8.07 -16.77 5.34
CA ALA A 131 8.67 -16.69 6.67
C ALA A 131 7.81 -17.35 7.76
N ASP A 132 6.48 -17.31 7.62
CA ASP A 132 5.53 -17.94 8.53
C ASP A 132 4.17 -18.12 7.84
N THR A 133 3.21 -18.75 8.52
CA THR A 133 1.81 -18.86 8.10
C THR A 133 0.83 -17.99 8.90
N ALA A 134 1.32 -17.28 9.93
CA ALA A 134 0.51 -16.52 10.87
C ALA A 134 0.06 -15.16 10.33
N HIS A 135 0.67 -14.67 9.24
CA HIS A 135 0.38 -13.34 8.67
C HIS A 135 -0.39 -13.43 7.37
N SER A 136 -1.42 -12.58 7.21
CA SER A 136 -2.08 -12.30 5.93
C SER A 136 -1.67 -10.90 5.44
N PHE A 137 -1.47 -10.76 4.14
CA PHE A 137 -0.91 -9.57 3.52
C PHE A 137 -1.95 -8.88 2.62
N LEU A 138 -2.18 -7.60 2.86
CA LEU A 138 -2.82 -6.70 1.91
C LEU A 138 -1.75 -5.80 1.30
N VAL A 139 -1.52 -5.95 0.01
CA VAL A 139 -0.54 -5.17 -0.75
C VAL A 139 -1.25 -4.02 -1.45
N VAL A 140 -0.91 -2.79 -1.08
CA VAL A 140 -1.50 -1.55 -1.60
C VAL A 140 -0.48 -0.83 -2.46
N ASP A 141 -0.81 -0.56 -3.73
CA ASP A 141 0.02 0.25 -4.61
C ASP A 141 -0.85 1.05 -5.58
N SER A 142 -0.33 2.19 -6.05
CA SER A 142 -1.00 2.99 -7.09
C SER A 142 -0.76 2.44 -8.50
N SER A 143 0.28 1.63 -8.70
CA SER A 143 0.68 1.03 -9.97
C SER A 143 -0.06 -0.27 -10.23
N LEU A 144 -1.01 -0.24 -11.17
CA LEU A 144 -1.71 -1.45 -11.60
C LEU A 144 -0.74 -2.48 -12.22
N ARG A 145 0.31 -2.01 -12.90
CA ARG A 145 1.31 -2.87 -13.55
C ARG A 145 2.06 -3.72 -12.52
N GLU A 146 2.56 -3.10 -11.47
CA GLU A 146 3.31 -3.79 -10.41
C GLU A 146 2.40 -4.74 -9.64
N LEU A 147 1.17 -4.31 -9.31
CA LEU A 147 0.19 -5.18 -8.63
C LEU A 147 -0.23 -6.37 -9.48
N MET A 148 -0.47 -6.19 -10.77
CA MET A 148 -0.82 -7.30 -11.66
C MET A 148 0.31 -8.33 -11.71
N SER A 149 1.56 -7.89 -11.83
CA SER A 149 2.72 -8.78 -11.83
C SER A 149 2.87 -9.52 -10.49
N ALA A 150 2.72 -8.82 -9.37
CA ALA A 150 2.79 -9.42 -8.04
C ALA A 150 1.64 -10.43 -7.80
N ALA A 151 0.41 -10.08 -8.16
CA ALA A 151 -0.74 -10.96 -8.01
C ALA A 151 -0.61 -12.22 -8.88
N ALA A 152 -0.18 -12.07 -10.14
CA ALA A 152 0.04 -13.21 -11.03
C ALA A 152 1.12 -14.17 -10.49
N ALA A 153 2.15 -13.65 -9.82
CA ALA A 153 3.24 -14.45 -9.26
C ALA A 153 2.88 -15.10 -7.91
N LEU A 154 2.16 -14.39 -7.04
CA LEU A 154 1.98 -14.80 -5.64
C LEU A 154 0.66 -15.50 -5.37
N THR A 155 -0.44 -15.09 -6.01
CA THR A 155 -1.78 -15.67 -5.77
C THR A 155 -1.83 -17.19 -6.04
N PRO A 156 -1.16 -17.76 -7.07
CA PRO A 156 -1.20 -19.21 -7.30
C PRO A 156 -0.70 -20.06 -6.12
N THR A 157 0.20 -19.51 -5.29
CA THR A 157 0.80 -20.21 -4.15
C THR A 157 0.22 -19.75 -2.82
N PHE A 158 -0.17 -18.48 -2.71
CA PHE A 158 -0.53 -17.84 -1.44
C PHE A 158 -1.94 -17.24 -1.42
N ALA A 159 -2.87 -17.72 -2.26
CA ALA A 159 -4.20 -17.12 -2.46
C ALA A 159 -4.91 -16.69 -1.16
N SER A 160 -4.99 -17.54 -0.15
CA SER A 160 -5.66 -17.21 1.12
C SER A 160 -4.92 -16.17 1.97
N ARG A 161 -3.64 -15.93 1.70
CA ARG A 161 -2.76 -15.10 2.53
C ARG A 161 -2.28 -13.83 1.87
N VAL A 162 -2.59 -13.60 0.60
CA VAL A 162 -2.23 -12.36 -0.09
C VAL A 162 -3.42 -11.79 -0.87
N SER A 163 -3.63 -10.50 -0.67
CA SER A 163 -4.66 -9.69 -1.30
C SER A 163 -4.04 -8.40 -1.83
N PHE A 164 -4.58 -7.87 -2.91
CA PHE A 164 -4.03 -6.74 -3.62
C PHE A 164 -5.08 -5.64 -3.80
N LEU A 165 -4.68 -4.41 -3.54
CA LEU A 165 -5.54 -3.24 -3.69
C LEU A 165 -4.80 -2.18 -4.49
N ARG A 166 -5.27 -1.91 -5.71
CA ARG A 166 -4.85 -0.73 -6.44
C ARG A 166 -5.57 0.48 -5.86
N CYS A 167 -4.83 1.30 -5.11
CA CYS A 167 -5.33 2.49 -4.45
C CYS A 167 -4.19 3.46 -4.12
N GLU A 168 -4.51 4.73 -3.91
CA GLU A 168 -3.56 5.68 -3.33
C GLU A 168 -3.51 5.44 -1.80
N SER A 169 -2.30 5.36 -1.23
CA SER A 169 -2.08 4.90 0.13
C SER A 169 -2.80 5.74 1.19
N MET A 170 -2.85 7.06 1.04
CA MET A 170 -3.55 7.94 1.97
C MET A 170 -5.07 7.70 1.91
N PHE A 171 -5.67 7.60 0.72
CA PHE A 171 -7.07 7.23 0.56
C PHE A 171 -7.38 5.82 1.10
N ALA A 172 -6.45 4.87 0.94
CA ALA A 172 -6.58 3.55 1.53
C ALA A 172 -6.67 3.63 3.07
N CYS A 173 -5.77 4.37 3.72
CA CYS A 173 -5.78 4.56 5.18
C CYS A 173 -7.00 5.33 5.69
N LEU A 174 -7.47 6.33 4.95
CA LEU A 174 -8.55 7.21 5.42
C LEU A 174 -9.94 6.65 5.20
N SER A 175 -10.14 5.93 4.10
CA SER A 175 -11.48 5.58 3.60
C SER A 175 -11.71 4.09 3.41
N VAL A 176 -10.68 3.32 3.03
CA VAL A 176 -10.84 1.90 2.68
C VAL A 176 -10.59 0.99 3.88
N LEU A 177 -9.45 1.17 4.55
CA LEU A 177 -9.06 0.41 5.72
C LEU A 177 -9.88 0.83 6.94
N GLN A 178 -10.32 -0.16 7.70
CA GLN A 178 -11.02 0.05 8.97
C GLN A 178 -10.01 0.42 10.07
N PRO A 179 -10.38 1.31 11.00
CA PRO A 179 -9.53 1.63 12.15
C PRO A 179 -9.16 0.39 12.95
N GLU A 180 -7.93 0.35 13.46
CA GLU A 180 -7.44 -0.71 14.36
C GLU A 180 -7.63 -2.14 13.84
N THR A 181 -7.40 -2.34 12.55
CA THR A 181 -7.44 -3.68 11.91
C THR A 181 -6.07 -4.19 11.50
N VAL A 182 -5.09 -3.32 11.34
CA VAL A 182 -3.74 -3.66 10.85
C VAL A 182 -2.82 -3.93 12.03
N ASP A 183 -2.15 -5.08 12.06
CA ASP A 183 -1.13 -5.37 13.07
C ASP A 183 0.20 -4.71 12.68
N VAL A 184 0.63 -4.86 11.41
CA VAL A 184 1.88 -4.25 10.92
C VAL A 184 1.66 -3.52 9.59
N ALA A 185 2.10 -2.28 9.51
CA ALA A 185 2.17 -1.50 8.27
C ALA A 185 3.61 -1.42 7.78
N VAL A 186 3.90 -1.92 6.59
CA VAL A 186 5.22 -1.86 5.98
C VAL A 186 5.19 -0.88 4.81
N VAL A 187 6.09 0.10 4.79
CA VAL A 187 6.30 0.99 3.65
C VAL A 187 7.63 0.63 3.00
N ALA A 188 7.56 -0.16 1.94
CA ALA A 188 8.72 -0.79 1.33
C ALA A 188 9.30 0.08 0.21
N MET A 189 10.51 0.62 0.41
CA MET A 189 11.27 1.40 -0.59
C MET A 189 10.43 2.48 -1.30
N PRO A 190 9.79 3.40 -0.55
CA PRO A 190 9.00 4.46 -1.15
C PRO A 190 9.88 5.36 -2.04
N THR A 191 9.32 5.91 -3.12
CA THR A 191 10.09 6.81 -3.99
C THR A 191 10.37 8.14 -3.27
N PRO A 192 11.65 8.58 -3.17
CA PRO A 192 12.01 9.79 -2.42
C PRO A 192 11.63 11.10 -3.09
N ILE A 193 11.52 11.15 -4.42
CA ILE A 193 11.22 12.35 -5.23
C ILE A 193 12.07 13.58 -4.84
N TRP A 194 13.14 13.83 -5.58
CA TRP A 194 14.17 14.82 -5.22
C TRP A 194 13.71 16.28 -5.34
N SER A 195 12.97 16.63 -6.39
CA SER A 195 12.64 18.03 -6.68
C SER A 195 11.57 18.59 -5.74
N LYS A 196 11.67 19.89 -5.44
CA LYS A 196 10.65 20.63 -4.68
C LYS A 196 9.27 20.49 -5.33
N GLN A 197 9.16 20.65 -6.65
CA GLN A 197 7.90 20.54 -7.39
C GLN A 197 7.28 19.12 -7.33
N GLY A 198 8.11 18.08 -7.29
CA GLY A 198 7.63 16.70 -7.20
C GLY A 198 7.35 16.23 -5.78
N SER A 199 7.91 16.89 -4.77
CA SER A 199 7.94 16.46 -3.37
C SER A 199 6.57 16.14 -2.76
N HIS A 200 5.49 16.75 -3.25
CA HIS A 200 4.10 16.45 -2.84
C HIS A 200 3.66 15.01 -3.10
N ARG A 201 4.47 14.23 -3.83
CA ARG A 201 4.26 12.81 -4.10
C ARG A 201 5.02 11.88 -3.14
N ARG A 202 5.83 12.44 -2.23
CA ARG A 202 6.48 11.65 -1.17
C ARG A 202 5.38 11.04 -0.30
N LEU A 203 5.46 9.73 -0.10
CA LEU A 203 4.44 8.99 0.63
C LEU A 203 4.53 9.23 2.14
N VAL A 204 5.74 9.19 2.69
CA VAL A 204 5.92 9.17 4.14
C VAL A 204 6.08 10.60 4.66
N HIS A 205 4.95 11.23 4.91
CA HIS A 205 4.85 12.53 5.57
C HIS A 205 3.97 12.44 6.81
N PHE A 206 3.91 13.52 7.59
CA PHE A 206 3.17 13.63 8.84
C PHE A 206 1.74 13.06 8.77
N ASP A 207 0.91 13.54 7.83
CA ASP A 207 -0.49 13.11 7.78
C ASP A 207 -0.64 11.62 7.42
N PHE A 208 0.22 11.10 6.54
CA PHE A 208 0.23 9.68 6.21
C PHE A 208 0.57 8.81 7.44
N LEU A 209 1.51 9.25 8.28
CA LEU A 209 1.85 8.55 9.52
C LEU A 209 0.70 8.61 10.53
N CYS A 210 -0.02 9.73 10.60
CA CYS A 210 -1.24 9.85 11.42
C CYS A 210 -2.37 8.95 10.89
N ALA A 211 -2.58 8.90 9.57
CA ALA A 211 -3.57 8.01 8.95
C ALA A 211 -3.21 6.53 9.14
N THR A 212 -1.92 6.19 9.04
CA THR A 212 -1.41 4.84 9.33
C THR A 212 -1.63 4.47 10.79
N HIS A 213 -1.40 5.39 11.73
CA HIS A 213 -1.68 5.18 13.15
C HIS A 213 -3.16 4.82 13.41
N ARG A 214 -4.09 5.43 12.67
CA ARG A 214 -5.53 5.16 12.78
C ARG A 214 -5.89 3.72 12.43
N VAL A 215 -5.28 3.13 11.41
CA VAL A 215 -5.58 1.77 10.96
C VAL A 215 -4.83 0.70 11.77
N LEU A 216 -3.73 1.06 12.42
CA LEU A 216 -2.93 0.15 13.24
C LEU A 216 -3.65 -0.24 14.54
N ARG A 217 -3.47 -1.48 14.99
CA ARG A 217 -3.84 -1.94 16.34
C ARG A 217 -2.85 -1.45 17.37
N VAL A 218 -3.33 -1.19 18.58
CA VAL A 218 -2.46 -0.92 19.71
C VAL A 218 -1.69 -2.19 20.07
N ARG A 219 -0.39 -2.03 20.32
CA ARG A 219 0.45 -3.12 20.80
C ARG A 219 -0.05 -3.65 22.15
N ALA A 220 -0.03 -4.96 22.36
CA ALA A 220 -0.38 -5.56 23.64
C ALA A 220 0.73 -5.45 24.68
N ALA A 221 2.00 -5.45 24.23
CA ALA A 221 3.18 -5.40 25.10
C ALA A 221 4.32 -4.58 24.47
N PRO A 222 5.34 -4.13 25.23
CA PRO A 222 6.48 -3.40 24.67
C PRO A 222 7.29 -4.16 23.60
N SER A 223 7.27 -5.49 23.64
CA SER A 223 7.93 -6.40 22.70
C SER A 223 7.05 -6.82 21.51
N ASP A 224 5.77 -6.43 21.49
CA ASP A 224 4.84 -6.76 20.43
C ASP A 224 5.27 -6.04 19.12
N PRO A 225 5.41 -6.77 18.00
CA PRO A 225 5.87 -6.23 16.73
C PRO A 225 4.79 -5.43 15.98
N ARG A 226 3.66 -5.07 16.61
CA ARG A 226 2.66 -4.17 16.03
C ARG A 226 3.18 -2.76 15.85
N GLY A 227 3.00 -2.21 14.64
CA GLY A 227 3.48 -0.88 14.32
C GLY A 227 3.72 -0.63 12.84
N VAL A 228 4.50 0.40 12.57
CA VAL A 228 4.94 0.77 11.23
C VAL A 228 6.42 0.46 11.05
N VAL A 229 6.78 -0.09 9.90
CA VAL A 229 8.17 -0.30 9.45
C VAL A 229 8.35 0.42 8.12
N LEU A 230 9.34 1.29 8.05
CA LEU A 230 9.69 2.07 6.87
C LEU A 230 11.14 1.73 6.53
N PHE A 231 11.46 1.54 5.25
CA PHE A 231 12.86 1.41 4.86
C PHE A 231 13.14 1.98 3.48
N THR A 232 14.31 2.58 3.33
CA THR A 232 14.77 3.22 2.09
C THR A 232 16.29 3.09 1.94
N ASP A 233 16.75 3.16 0.71
CA ASP A 233 18.15 3.25 0.28
C ASP A 233 18.59 4.70 0.01
N CYS A 234 17.83 5.69 0.51
CA CYS A 234 18.04 7.10 0.26
C CYS A 234 18.10 7.88 1.57
N GLU A 235 19.32 8.23 1.98
CA GLU A 235 19.58 8.90 3.26
C GLU A 235 18.81 10.23 3.45
N PRO A 236 18.75 11.16 2.49
CA PRO A 236 17.93 12.37 2.65
C PRO A 236 16.45 12.07 2.88
N TYR A 237 15.94 10.99 2.27
CA TYR A 237 14.56 10.58 2.49
C TYR A 237 14.39 9.87 3.83
N ALA A 238 15.37 9.11 4.30
CA ALA A 238 15.38 8.54 5.64
C ALA A 238 15.32 9.64 6.71
N ALA A 239 16.12 10.71 6.56
CA ALA A 239 16.07 11.87 7.43
C ALA A 239 14.68 12.54 7.42
N PHE A 240 14.10 12.73 6.24
CA PHE A 240 12.73 13.27 6.07
C PHE A 240 11.66 12.39 6.73
N MET A 241 11.75 11.06 6.58
CA MET A 241 10.83 10.12 7.23
C MET A 241 10.97 10.15 8.75
N MET A 242 12.19 10.27 9.24
CA MET A 242 12.50 10.41 10.67
C MET A 242 11.93 11.72 11.24
N GLU A 243 12.08 12.84 10.53
CA GLU A 243 11.50 14.15 10.89
C GLU A 243 9.98 14.07 11.03
N HIS A 244 9.28 13.55 10.02
CA HIS A 244 7.83 13.43 10.07
C HIS A 244 7.32 12.41 11.08
N LEU A 245 8.11 11.37 11.40
CA LEU A 245 7.78 10.46 12.49
C LEU A 245 7.89 11.16 13.85
N GLU A 246 8.89 12.02 14.04
CA GLU A 246 8.97 12.84 15.25
C GLU A 246 7.86 13.85 15.36
N GLU A 247 7.44 14.44 14.25
CA GLU A 247 6.31 15.36 14.23
C GLU A 247 5.01 14.61 14.55
N ALA A 248 4.80 13.45 13.94
CA ALA A 248 3.60 12.63 14.16
C ALA A 248 3.47 12.18 15.62
N LYS A 249 4.59 11.88 16.31
CA LYS A 249 4.58 11.49 17.73
C LYS A 249 3.98 12.55 18.65
N LEU A 250 3.97 13.82 18.22
CA LEU A 250 3.39 14.93 18.98
C LEU A 250 1.85 14.89 18.95
N VAL A 251 1.28 14.27 17.93
CA VAL A 251 -0.17 14.23 17.69
C VAL A 251 -0.76 12.83 17.93
N VAL A 252 0.02 11.78 17.70
CA VAL A 252 -0.39 10.38 17.94
C VAL A 252 0.67 9.62 18.76
N PRO A 253 0.27 8.70 19.65
CA PRO A 253 1.19 8.01 20.55
C PRO A 253 2.01 6.93 19.83
N TYR A 254 3.18 7.32 19.32
CA TYR A 254 4.21 6.41 18.82
C TYR A 254 5.31 6.16 19.85
N THR A 255 5.84 4.94 19.87
CA THR A 255 7.14 4.64 20.50
C THR A 255 8.11 4.19 19.43
N ARG A 256 9.22 4.92 19.26
CA ARG A 256 10.32 4.49 18.38
C ARG A 256 10.91 3.16 18.83
N LYS A 257 11.27 2.33 17.86
CA LYS A 257 11.87 1.02 18.09
C LYS A 257 13.09 0.86 17.20
N ASN A 258 14.06 0.09 17.69
CA ASN A 258 15.16 -0.36 16.84
C ASN A 258 14.64 -1.43 15.87
N PRO A 259 14.68 -1.18 14.54
CA PRO A 259 14.16 -2.13 13.57
C PRO A 259 14.86 -3.49 13.62
N SER A 260 16.16 -3.54 13.95
CA SER A 260 16.95 -4.78 13.96
C SER A 260 16.58 -5.76 15.08
N GLN A 261 15.81 -5.34 16.09
CA GLN A 261 15.41 -6.19 17.20
C GLN A 261 14.00 -6.75 17.01
N LEU A 262 13.00 -5.86 16.97
CA LEU A 262 11.59 -6.26 16.97
C LEU A 262 11.01 -6.42 15.55
N PHE A 263 11.60 -5.74 14.58
CA PHE A 263 11.06 -5.67 13.22
C PHE A 263 11.99 -6.31 12.18
N ALA A 264 13.01 -7.06 12.62
CA ALA A 264 14.09 -7.56 11.77
C ALA A 264 13.58 -8.36 10.56
N ARG A 265 12.52 -9.17 10.77
CA ARG A 265 11.89 -9.95 9.70
C ARG A 265 11.44 -9.11 8.51
N TRP A 266 10.95 -7.89 8.76
CA TRP A 266 10.36 -6.99 7.77
C TRP A 266 11.43 -6.24 6.97
N LEU A 267 12.69 -6.30 7.40
CA LEU A 267 13.76 -5.62 6.70
C LEU A 267 14.15 -6.39 5.44
N PRO A 268 14.61 -5.68 4.40
CA PRO A 268 15.16 -6.34 3.23
C PRO A 268 16.38 -7.17 3.59
N GLN A 269 16.53 -8.32 2.94
CA GLN A 269 17.72 -9.15 3.09
C GLN A 269 18.64 -8.95 1.90
N SER A 270 19.95 -8.80 2.16
CA SER A 270 20.96 -8.90 1.11
C SER A 270 21.41 -10.36 1.03
N ALA A 271 21.02 -11.09 -0.02
CA ALA A 271 21.55 -12.43 -0.22
C ALA A 271 23.00 -12.33 -0.74
N ALA A 272 23.90 -13.17 -0.24
CA ALA A 272 25.18 -13.38 -0.91
C ALA A 272 24.88 -13.95 -2.31
N ALA A 273 25.38 -13.33 -3.38
CA ALA A 273 25.31 -13.96 -4.69
C ALA A 273 26.14 -15.24 -4.65
N GLN A 274 25.60 -16.31 -5.25
CA GLN A 274 26.41 -17.48 -5.56
C GLN A 274 27.57 -17.02 -6.43
N ALA A 275 28.80 -17.34 -6.02
CA ALA A 275 29.97 -17.11 -6.84
C ALA A 275 29.79 -17.91 -8.14
N GLY A 276 29.66 -17.23 -9.27
CA GLY A 276 29.90 -17.87 -10.56
C GLY A 276 31.38 -18.23 -10.64
N ASP A 277 31.71 -19.34 -11.31
CA ASP A 277 33.06 -19.92 -11.43
C ASP A 277 34.14 -18.97 -12.00
N ASP A 278 33.77 -17.75 -12.42
CA ASP A 278 34.67 -16.80 -13.06
C ASP A 278 35.11 -15.67 -12.11
N GLY A 279 35.78 -15.98 -11.00
CA GLY A 279 36.64 -15.06 -10.22
C GLY A 279 36.09 -13.66 -9.85
N ALA A 280 34.79 -13.42 -10.02
CA ALA A 280 34.16 -12.12 -9.91
C ALA A 280 33.70 -11.93 -8.47
N VAL A 281 34.04 -10.78 -7.89
CA VAL A 281 33.61 -10.40 -6.54
C VAL A 281 32.09 -10.60 -6.43
N PRO A 282 31.61 -11.43 -5.48
CA PRO A 282 30.19 -11.75 -5.38
C PRO A 282 29.40 -10.47 -5.08
N ARG A 283 28.70 -9.94 -6.10
CA ARG A 283 27.78 -8.82 -5.91
C ARG A 283 26.57 -9.33 -5.15
N ARG A 284 26.39 -8.92 -3.89
CA ARG A 284 25.18 -9.25 -3.11
C ARG A 284 23.93 -9.04 -3.94
N ALA A 285 23.10 -10.07 -4.07
CA ALA A 285 21.84 -9.97 -4.78
C ALA A 285 20.91 -9.06 -3.97
N ARG A 286 20.59 -7.90 -4.54
CA ARG A 286 19.70 -6.91 -3.93
C ARG A 286 18.27 -7.40 -4.08
N GLU A 287 17.52 -7.43 -2.98
CA GLU A 287 16.13 -7.89 -2.97
C GLU A 287 15.17 -6.92 -3.68
N PHE A 288 15.51 -5.63 -3.79
CA PHE A 288 14.68 -4.63 -4.45
C PHE A 288 15.26 -4.20 -5.81
N PRO A 289 14.46 -4.23 -6.89
CA PRO A 289 14.92 -3.73 -8.18
C PRO A 289 15.17 -2.22 -8.10
N ARG A 290 16.26 -1.77 -8.74
CA ARG A 290 16.69 -0.35 -8.77
C ARG A 290 17.02 0.24 -7.40
N GLN A 291 17.34 -0.59 -6.41
CA GLN A 291 18.01 -0.13 -5.19
C GLN A 291 19.32 0.57 -5.58
N ARG A 292 19.49 1.82 -5.12
CA ARG A 292 20.58 2.75 -5.44
C ARG A 292 21.80 2.48 -4.56
N ALA A 293 21.60 2.49 -3.24
CA ALA A 293 22.65 2.25 -2.26
C ALA A 293 22.66 0.79 -1.80
N GLU A 294 23.82 0.27 -1.37
CA GLU A 294 23.89 -1.06 -0.75
C GLU A 294 23.24 -1.10 0.62
N GLU A 295 23.42 -0.03 1.37
CA GLU A 295 22.82 0.14 2.69
C GLU A 295 21.33 0.51 2.57
N VAL A 296 20.53 -0.12 3.43
CA VAL A 296 19.12 0.24 3.62
C VAL A 296 18.96 0.79 5.02
N ILE A 297 18.46 2.02 5.11
CA ILE A 297 18.12 2.67 6.35
C ILE A 297 16.67 2.31 6.69
N ALA A 298 16.49 1.72 7.87
CA ALA A 298 15.18 1.33 8.38
C ALA A 298 14.77 2.20 9.58
N LEU A 299 13.47 2.49 9.65
CA LEU A 299 12.83 3.20 10.74
C LEU A 299 11.62 2.38 11.18
N ALA A 300 11.39 2.27 12.48
CA ALA A 300 10.22 1.58 12.99
C ALA A 300 9.65 2.29 14.22
N ALA A 301 8.33 2.26 14.32
CA ALA A 301 7.61 2.76 15.47
C ALA A 301 6.41 1.88 15.78
N ALA A 302 6.19 1.61 17.06
CA ALA A 302 5.05 0.85 17.53
C ALA A 302 3.94 1.80 18.01
N LYS A 303 2.69 1.48 17.71
CA LYS A 303 1.52 2.20 18.23
C LYS A 303 1.37 1.90 19.73
N SER A 304 1.63 2.89 20.57
CA SER A 304 1.63 2.73 22.04
C SER A 304 0.31 3.07 22.71
N GLY A 305 -0.62 3.70 21.99
CA GLY A 305 -1.95 4.02 22.50
C GLY A 305 -2.95 4.22 21.37
N CYS A 306 -4.21 4.41 21.72
CA CYS A 306 -5.27 4.69 20.75
C CYS A 306 -4.99 6.02 20.01
N THR A 307 -5.55 6.17 18.81
CA THR A 307 -5.50 7.45 18.10
C THR A 307 -6.25 8.51 18.91
N PRO A 308 -5.62 9.64 19.31
CA PRO A 308 -6.29 10.66 20.09
C PRO A 308 -7.48 11.27 19.33
N ALA A 309 -8.46 11.80 20.06
CA ALA A 309 -9.64 12.42 19.47
C ALA A 309 -9.28 13.63 18.58
N GLU A 310 -8.25 14.39 18.96
CA GLU A 310 -7.73 15.50 18.16
C GLU A 310 -7.16 15.03 16.82
N ALA A 311 -6.28 14.02 16.84
CA ALA A 311 -5.75 13.40 15.63
C ALA A 311 -6.88 12.85 14.73
N SER A 312 -7.89 12.22 15.34
CA SER A 312 -9.06 11.71 14.61
C SER A 312 -9.83 12.83 13.90
N ARG A 313 -10.06 13.97 14.57
CA ARG A 313 -10.71 15.14 13.96
C ARG A 313 -9.90 15.71 12.79
N LEU A 314 -8.59 15.83 12.94
CA LEU A 314 -7.70 16.28 11.85
C LEU A 314 -7.77 15.36 10.64
N LEU A 315 -7.79 14.04 10.85
CA LEU A 315 -7.88 13.05 9.77
C LEU A 315 -9.26 13.05 9.09
N SER A 316 -10.35 13.27 9.84
CA SER A 316 -11.70 13.39 9.25
C SER A 316 -11.83 14.60 8.33
N GLY A 317 -11.14 15.70 8.64
CA GLY A 317 -11.10 16.91 7.82
C GLY A 317 -9.93 16.98 6.84
N TYR A 318 -9.24 15.86 6.56
CA TYR A 318 -8.01 15.88 5.78
C TYR A 318 -8.20 16.50 4.40
N ASP A 319 -7.43 17.57 4.14
CA ASP A 319 -7.36 18.22 2.84
C ASP A 319 -6.32 17.53 1.95
N TYR A 320 -6.78 17.04 0.80
CA TYR A 320 -5.92 16.43 -0.23
C TYR A 320 -5.14 17.48 -1.04
N ALA A 321 -5.15 18.76 -0.68
CA ALA A 321 -4.28 19.77 -1.29
C ALA A 321 -2.81 19.31 -1.30
N ARG A 322 -2.09 19.67 -2.36
CA ARG A 322 -0.69 19.27 -2.54
C ARG A 322 0.18 20.00 -1.52
N LYS A 323 0.83 19.25 -0.64
CA LYS A 323 1.83 19.77 0.30
C LYS A 323 3.21 19.62 -0.30
N TYR A 324 3.89 20.73 -0.55
CA TYR A 324 5.25 20.71 -1.14
C TYR A 324 6.29 20.82 -0.02
N TYR A 325 7.33 20.00 -0.12
CA TYR A 325 8.44 19.92 0.82
C TYR A 325 9.74 20.38 0.17
N ARG A 326 10.76 20.64 1.00
CA ARG A 326 12.10 21.01 0.56
C ARG A 326 12.70 20.00 -0.43
N SER A 327 13.52 20.53 -1.34
CA SER A 327 14.32 19.71 -2.25
C SER A 327 15.31 18.86 -1.45
N PHE A 328 15.67 17.69 -1.96
CA PHE A 328 16.81 16.92 -1.42
C PHE A 328 18.15 17.32 -2.04
N ALA A 329 18.13 18.22 -3.03
CA ALA A 329 19.34 18.74 -3.68
C ALA A 329 19.82 20.08 -3.08
N GLU A 330 19.06 20.69 -2.17
CA GLU A 330 19.45 21.92 -1.48
C GLU A 330 20.30 21.55 -0.25
N GLU A 331 21.46 22.20 -0.06
CA GLU A 331 22.30 22.02 1.14
C GLU A 331 21.51 22.36 2.41
N PRO A 332 21.77 21.67 3.55
CA PRO A 332 21.15 22.03 4.81
C PRO A 332 21.49 23.50 5.15
N PRO A 333 20.54 24.27 5.71
CA PRO A 333 20.87 25.61 6.19
C PRO A 333 21.98 25.51 7.22
N VAL A 334 23.04 26.29 7.00
CA VAL A 334 24.16 26.50 7.92
C VAL A 334 23.66 27.01 9.26
#